data_AF-A0A2S2NB00-F1
#
_entry.id   AF-A0A2S2NB00-F1
#
_cell.length_a   1.000
_cell.length_b   1.000
_cell.length_c   1.000
_cell.angle_alpha   90.00
_cell.angle_beta   90.00
_cell.angle_gamma   90.00
#
_symmetry.space_group_name_H-M   'P 1'
#
loop_
_entity.id
_entity.type
_entity.pdbx_description
1 polymer ?
#
loop_
_entity_poly.entity_id
_entity_poly.type
_entity_poly.pdbx_seq_one_letter_code
_entity_poly.pdbx_strand_id
1 'polypeptide(L)'
;KKLKIGPLDKVISVTNKSLYIRMDKETLLKACTELVTINGRPLTIFKDSGMQKILKPITQSIGNNFSINPQNIRVHIMDEAEKITNAIKKDINNCPISLKMDCCTRLNRGIIGINIQYQKKKNKLVIRTLAMSNLE
;
A
#
# COMPACT_ATOMS: atom_id res chain seq x y z
N LYS A 1 17.43 40.90 -26.09
CA LYS A 1 17.21 41.23 -24.66
C LYS A 1 18.15 40.36 -23.82
N LYS A 2 19.13 40.93 -23.13
CA LYS A 2 20.00 40.19 -22.19
C LYS A 2 19.19 39.89 -20.92
N LEU A 3 19.15 38.62 -20.50
CA LEU A 3 18.54 38.19 -19.24
C LEU A 3 19.30 38.87 -18.09
N LYS A 4 18.58 39.60 -17.23
CA LYS A 4 19.16 40.18 -16.00
C LYS A 4 19.25 39.06 -14.96
N ILE A 5 20.47 38.72 -14.57
CA ILE A 5 20.79 37.70 -13.56
C ILE A 5 20.72 38.37 -12.18
N GLY A 6 19.93 37.81 -11.26
CA GLY A 6 19.74 38.32 -9.91
C GLY A 6 20.85 37.89 -8.94
N PRO A 7 21.01 38.57 -7.79
CA PRO A 7 22.05 38.24 -6.81
C PRO A 7 21.93 36.83 -6.23
N LEU A 8 20.72 36.23 -6.19
CA LEU A 8 20.50 34.85 -5.76
C LEU A 8 20.97 33.79 -6.77
N ASP A 9 21.02 34.12 -8.07
CA ASP A 9 21.41 33.15 -9.11
C ASP A 9 22.89 32.75 -8.99
N LYS A 10 23.70 33.53 -8.26
CA LYS A 10 25.10 33.22 -7.94
C LYS A 10 25.27 32.33 -6.71
N VAL A 11 24.25 32.20 -5.86
CA VAL A 11 24.32 31.50 -4.56
C VAL A 11 23.77 30.08 -4.65
N ILE A 12 22.89 29.80 -5.61
CA ILE A 12 22.28 28.48 -5.80
C ILE A 12 22.97 27.78 -6.98
N SER A 13 23.98 26.95 -6.70
CA SER A 13 24.51 26.02 -7.70
C SER A 13 23.55 24.84 -7.85
N VAL A 14 22.56 24.97 -8.75
CA VAL A 14 21.71 23.82 -9.13
C VAL A 14 22.57 22.82 -9.88
N THR A 15 23.04 21.79 -9.18
CA THR A 15 23.77 20.67 -9.80
C THR A 15 22.76 19.66 -10.33
N ASN A 16 22.63 19.59 -11.66
CA ASN A 16 21.76 18.62 -12.35
C ASN A 16 22.42 17.24 -12.40
N LYS A 17 22.69 16.63 -11.24
CA LYS A 17 23.17 15.26 -11.17
C LYS A 17 21.97 14.30 -11.29
N SER A 18 21.97 13.47 -12.32
CA SER A 18 20.98 12.38 -12.48
C SER A 18 21.45 11.11 -11.79
N LEU A 19 20.51 10.34 -11.24
CA LEU A 19 20.76 9.04 -10.62
C LEU A 19 20.23 7.92 -11.51
N TYR A 20 21.00 6.85 -11.69
CA TYR A 20 20.49 5.59 -12.23
C TYR A 20 19.93 4.74 -11.09
N ILE A 21 18.64 4.39 -11.17
CA ILE A 21 17.95 3.54 -10.19
C ILE A 21 17.60 2.22 -10.86
N ARG A 22 18.13 1.11 -10.34
CA ARG A 22 17.71 -0.23 -10.75
C ARG A 22 16.48 -0.63 -9.95
N MET A 23 15.31 -0.56 -10.56
CA MET A 23 14.02 -0.93 -9.96
C MET A 23 13.11 -1.54 -11.03
N ASP A 24 12.43 -2.63 -10.71
CA ASP A 24 11.42 -3.23 -11.59
C ASP A 24 9.99 -2.82 -11.20
N LYS A 25 9.04 -3.19 -12.06
CA LYS A 25 7.61 -2.89 -11.89
C LYS A 25 7.04 -3.48 -10.60
N GLU A 26 7.42 -4.70 -10.26
CA GLU A 26 6.87 -5.42 -9.11
C GLU A 26 7.34 -4.79 -7.80
N THR A 27 8.62 -4.42 -7.72
CA THR A 27 9.21 -3.73 -6.58
C THR A 27 8.51 -2.41 -6.31
N LEU A 28 8.27 -1.61 -7.37
CA LEU A 28 7.55 -0.34 -7.22
C LEU A 28 6.10 -0.55 -6.78
N LEU A 29 5.39 -1.52 -7.34
CA LEU A 29 4.01 -1.83 -6.95
C LEU A 29 3.90 -2.32 -5.50
N LYS A 30 4.80 -3.21 -5.07
CA LYS A 30 4.86 -3.68 -3.68
C LYS A 30 5.13 -2.54 -2.71
N ALA A 31 6.09 -1.67 -3.01
CA ALA A 31 6.38 -0.50 -2.20
C ALA A 31 5.17 0.45 -2.10
N CYS A 32 4.47 0.70 -3.21
CA CYS A 32 3.26 1.53 -3.20
C CYS A 32 2.10 0.87 -2.43
N THR A 33 1.98 -0.45 -2.52
CA THR A 33 0.99 -1.23 -1.75
C THR A 33 1.29 -1.13 -0.25
N GLU A 34 2.54 -1.32 0.15
CA GLU A 34 3.02 -1.22 1.54
C GLU A 34 2.77 0.16 2.13
N LEU A 35 2.99 1.24 1.37
CA LEU A 35 2.67 2.60 1.80
C LEU A 35 1.22 2.74 2.29
N VAL A 36 0.28 2.07 1.62
CA VAL A 36 -1.14 2.13 1.95
C VAL A 36 -1.51 1.15 3.06
N THR A 37 -1.08 -0.11 2.93
CA THR A 37 -1.55 -1.20 3.78
C THR A 37 -0.81 -1.30 5.12
N ILE A 38 0.48 -0.98 5.14
CA ILE A 38 1.33 -1.08 6.33
C ILE A 38 1.57 0.30 6.93
N ASN A 39 1.86 1.31 6.10
CA ASN A 39 2.24 2.64 6.59
C ASN A 39 1.02 3.57 6.77
N GLY A 40 -0.18 3.10 6.44
CA GLY A 40 -1.44 3.81 6.67
C GLY A 40 -1.60 5.09 5.85
N ARG A 41 -0.91 5.24 4.72
CA ARG A 41 -1.08 6.40 3.83
C ARG A 41 -2.39 6.26 3.06
N PRO A 42 -3.16 7.34 2.91
CA PRO A 42 -4.39 7.29 2.13
C PRO A 42 -4.05 7.05 0.65
N LEU A 43 -4.90 6.30 -0.07
CA LEU A 43 -4.75 6.09 -1.51
C LEU A 43 -4.64 7.41 -2.31
N THR A 44 -5.21 8.49 -1.79
CA THR A 44 -5.13 9.82 -2.41
C THR A 44 -3.70 10.36 -2.52
N ILE A 45 -2.73 9.83 -1.75
CA ILE A 45 -1.32 10.25 -1.83
C ILE A 45 -0.75 10.14 -3.24
N PHE A 46 -1.24 9.18 -4.04
CA PHE A 46 -0.81 9.01 -5.44
C PHE A 46 -1.38 10.09 -6.37
N LYS A 47 -2.25 10.98 -5.90
CA LYS A 47 -2.70 12.17 -6.65
C LYS A 47 -1.89 13.42 -6.27
N ASP A 48 -1.12 13.37 -5.19
CA ASP A 48 -0.39 14.53 -4.68
C ASP A 48 0.73 14.94 -5.64
N SER A 49 0.88 16.25 -5.84
CA SER A 49 1.84 16.79 -6.81
C SER A 49 3.29 16.41 -6.48
N GLY A 50 3.65 16.39 -5.18
CA GLY A 50 4.97 15.96 -4.72
C GLY A 50 5.24 14.49 -5.02
N MET A 51 4.27 13.62 -4.74
CA MET A 51 4.38 12.18 -5.04
C MET A 51 4.46 11.94 -6.55
N GLN A 52 3.67 12.66 -7.35
CA GLN A 52 3.72 12.59 -8.81
C GLN A 52 5.08 13.02 -9.37
N LYS A 53 5.75 14.03 -8.78
CA LYS A 53 7.11 14.42 -9.19
C LYS A 53 8.14 13.32 -8.92
N ILE A 54 7.95 12.53 -7.86
CA ILE A 54 8.82 11.39 -7.53
C ILE A 54 8.53 10.20 -8.45
N LEU A 55 7.26 9.86 -8.65
CA LEU A 55 6.86 8.63 -9.35
C LEU A 55 7.00 8.74 -10.87
N LYS A 56 6.68 9.89 -11.48
CA LYS A 56 6.68 10.06 -12.94
C LYS A 56 8.00 9.65 -13.60
N PRO A 57 9.19 10.12 -13.14
CA PRO A 57 10.45 9.69 -13.72
C PRO A 57 10.66 8.17 -13.65
N ILE A 58 10.23 7.54 -12.55
CA ILE A 58 10.39 6.10 -12.32
C ILE A 58 9.45 5.31 -13.25
N THR A 59 8.17 5.68 -13.31
CA THR A 59 7.18 4.98 -14.15
C THR A 59 7.49 5.17 -15.64
N GLN A 60 7.96 6.36 -16.05
CA GLN A 60 8.40 6.62 -17.42
C GLN A 60 9.63 5.78 -17.78
N SER A 61 10.58 5.61 -16.86
CA SER A 61 11.77 4.78 -17.08
C SER A 61 11.44 3.28 -17.21
N ILE A 62 10.41 2.81 -16.51
CA ILE A 62 9.91 1.42 -16.64
C ILE A 62 9.21 1.21 -17.99
N GLY A 63 8.54 2.22 -18.54
CA GLY A 63 7.89 2.17 -19.85
C GLY A 63 6.58 1.38 -19.89
N ASN A 64 6.17 0.93 -21.08
CA ASN A 64 4.96 0.11 -21.32
C ASN A 64 3.64 0.72 -20.80
N ASN A 65 3.48 2.04 -20.90
CA ASN A 65 2.33 2.79 -20.36
C ASN A 65 2.06 2.50 -18.86
N PHE A 66 3.09 2.09 -18.12
CA PHE A 66 2.99 1.86 -16.70
C PHE A 66 2.76 3.18 -15.96
N SER A 67 1.83 3.17 -15.03
CA SER A 67 1.52 4.31 -14.17
C SER A 67 1.22 3.82 -12.76
N ILE A 68 1.32 4.72 -11.79
CA ILE A 68 0.87 4.49 -10.41
C ILE A 68 -0.23 5.50 -10.11
N ASN A 69 -1.41 5.00 -9.75
CA ASN A 69 -2.57 5.80 -9.41
C ASN A 69 -3.44 5.07 -8.36
N PRO A 70 -4.39 5.76 -7.72
CA PRO A 70 -5.19 5.13 -6.67
C PRO A 70 -5.94 3.88 -7.13
N GLN A 71 -6.40 3.84 -8.39
CA GLN A 71 -7.16 2.72 -8.93
C GLN A 71 -6.29 1.48 -9.11
N ASN A 72 -5.11 1.61 -9.72
CA ASN A 72 -4.25 0.46 -9.96
C ASN A 72 -3.61 -0.09 -8.67
N ILE A 73 -3.28 0.78 -7.70
CA ILE A 73 -2.84 0.35 -6.38
C ILE A 73 -3.97 -0.37 -5.65
N ARG A 74 -5.21 0.14 -5.74
CA ARG A 74 -6.37 -0.54 -5.15
C ARG A 74 -6.56 -1.94 -5.74
N VAL A 75 -6.46 -2.10 -7.06
CA VAL A 75 -6.54 -3.43 -7.71
C VAL A 75 -5.45 -4.34 -7.19
N HIS A 76 -4.20 -3.88 -7.16
CA HIS A 76 -3.10 -4.68 -6.63
C HIS A 76 -3.28 -5.08 -5.16
N ILE A 77 -3.84 -4.18 -4.32
CA ILE A 77 -4.17 -4.51 -2.92
C ILE A 77 -5.21 -5.64 -2.87
N MET A 78 -6.22 -5.62 -3.74
CA MET A 78 -7.24 -6.68 -3.80
C MET A 78 -6.64 -8.01 -4.26
N ASP A 79 -5.75 -8.00 -5.26
CA ASP A 79 -5.07 -9.21 -5.75
C ASP A 79 -4.21 -9.85 -4.63
N GLU A 80 -3.48 -9.04 -3.87
CA GLU A 80 -2.70 -9.53 -2.73
C GLU A 80 -3.59 -10.02 -1.58
N ALA A 81 -4.69 -9.33 -1.31
CA ALA A 81 -5.67 -9.76 -0.32
C ALA A 81 -6.28 -11.11 -0.69
N GLU A 82 -6.62 -11.33 -1.97
CA GLU A 82 -7.15 -12.60 -2.45
C GLU A 82 -6.15 -13.75 -2.24
N LYS A 83 -4.86 -13.54 -2.51
CA LYS A 83 -3.81 -14.54 -2.22
C LYS A 83 -3.78 -14.92 -0.74
N ILE A 84 -3.88 -13.94 0.15
CA ILE A 84 -3.92 -14.16 1.60
C ILE A 84 -5.20 -14.91 2.00
N THR A 85 -6.36 -14.50 1.49
CA THR A 85 -7.64 -15.17 1.74
C THR A 85 -7.61 -16.62 1.27
N ASN A 86 -7.05 -16.89 0.09
CA ASN A 86 -6.91 -18.24 -0.44
C ASN A 86 -5.95 -19.09 0.41
N ALA A 87 -4.88 -18.51 0.96
CA ALA A 87 -4.00 -19.19 1.89
C ALA A 87 -4.73 -19.55 3.21
N ILE A 88 -5.53 -18.63 3.75
CA ILE A 88 -6.35 -18.88 4.96
C ILE A 88 -7.38 -19.98 4.67
N LYS A 89 -8.10 -19.92 3.54
CA LYS A 89 -9.07 -20.95 3.13
C LYS A 89 -8.44 -22.34 3.06
N LYS A 90 -7.24 -22.45 2.48
CA LYS A 90 -6.49 -23.71 2.42
C LYS A 90 -6.07 -24.20 3.81
N ASP A 91 -5.66 -23.29 4.69
CA ASP A 91 -5.24 -23.60 6.05
C ASP A 91 -6.39 -24.11 6.94
N ILE A 92 -7.61 -23.56 6.78
CA ILE A 92 -8.77 -23.92 7.61
C ILE A 92 -9.61 -25.07 7.04
N ASN A 93 -9.29 -25.54 5.84
CA ASN A 93 -10.04 -26.62 5.20
C ASN A 93 -10.00 -27.89 6.07
N ASN A 94 -11.16 -28.41 6.44
CA ASN A 94 -11.32 -29.57 7.35
C ASN A 94 -10.64 -29.40 8.72
N CYS A 95 -10.50 -28.17 9.22
CA CYS A 95 -9.95 -27.87 10.54
C CYS A 95 -11.03 -27.27 11.45
N PRO A 96 -11.11 -27.65 12.74
CA PRO A 96 -11.92 -26.93 13.71
C PRO A 96 -11.47 -25.47 13.83
N ILE A 97 -12.42 -24.54 13.76
CA ILE A 97 -12.17 -23.10 13.87
C ILE A 97 -12.94 -22.49 15.04
N SER A 98 -12.43 -21.40 15.57
CA SER A 98 -13.10 -20.52 16.52
C SER A 98 -13.22 -19.14 15.90
N LEU A 99 -14.42 -18.59 15.90
CA LEU A 99 -14.70 -17.23 15.46
C LEU A 99 -14.74 -16.31 16.69
N LYS A 100 -13.95 -15.23 16.67
CA LYS A 100 -13.95 -14.19 17.69
C LYS A 100 -14.53 -12.92 17.09
N MET A 101 -15.59 -12.41 17.69
CA MET A 101 -16.27 -11.19 17.25
C MET A 101 -16.17 -10.18 18.37
N ASP A 102 -15.41 -9.12 18.13
CA ASP A 102 -15.15 -8.05 19.08
C ASP A 102 -15.85 -6.79 18.58
N CYS A 103 -16.69 -6.18 19.42
CA CYS A 103 -17.39 -4.94 19.08
C CYS A 103 -16.90 -3.81 19.98
N CYS A 104 -16.65 -2.63 19.40
CA CYS A 104 -16.34 -1.42 20.16
C CYS A 104 -17.03 -0.19 19.55
N THR A 105 -17.25 0.83 20.37
CA THR A 105 -17.78 2.12 19.93
C THR A 105 -16.76 3.21 20.20
N ARG A 106 -16.43 4.02 19.19
CA ARG A 106 -15.53 5.16 19.32
C ARG A 106 -16.00 6.33 18.45
N LEU A 107 -16.05 7.53 19.03
CA LEU A 107 -16.48 8.77 18.32
C LEU A 107 -17.80 8.59 17.57
N ASN A 108 -18.80 8.02 18.24
CA ASN A 108 -20.09 7.67 17.65
C ASN A 108 -19.98 6.81 16.39
N ARG A 109 -19.03 5.86 16.35
CA ARG A 109 -18.95 4.82 15.33
C ARG A 109 -18.84 3.46 16.01
N GLY A 110 -19.78 2.57 15.71
CA GLY A 110 -19.66 1.16 16.07
C GLY A 110 -18.72 0.46 15.10
N ILE A 111 -17.76 -0.30 15.61
CA ILE A 111 -16.82 -1.11 14.82
C ILE A 111 -16.90 -2.55 15.31
N ILE A 112 -17.02 -3.50 14.38
CA ILE A 112 -16.90 -4.93 14.64
C ILE A 112 -15.62 -5.46 14.01
N GLY A 113 -14.78 -6.08 14.83
CA GLY A 113 -13.64 -6.88 14.42
C GLY A 113 -14.02 -8.35 14.40
N ILE A 114 -13.75 -9.02 13.29
CA ILE A 114 -13.99 -10.45 13.13
C ILE A 114 -12.64 -11.12 12.95
N ASN A 115 -12.28 -12.00 13.88
CA ASN A 115 -11.06 -12.79 13.85
C ASN A 115 -11.41 -14.28 13.78
N ILE A 116 -10.59 -15.06 13.07
CA ILE A 116 -10.62 -16.52 13.09
C ILE A 116 -9.40 -17.03 13.85
N GLN A 117 -9.61 -18.06 14.66
CA GLN A 117 -8.58 -18.77 15.40
C GLN A 117 -8.66 -20.25 15.04
N TYR A 118 -7.53 -20.84 14.64
CA TYR A 118 -7.44 -22.24 14.26
C TYR A 118 -6.07 -22.82 14.60
N GLN A 119 -5.97 -24.16 14.64
CA GLN A 119 -4.72 -24.85 14.93
C GLN A 119 -4.08 -25.35 13.64
N LYS A 120 -2.89 -24.84 13.33
CA LYS A 120 -2.06 -25.34 12.22
C LYS A 120 -1.26 -26.56 12.66
N LYS A 121 -0.76 -27.35 11.70
CA LYS A 121 0.13 -28.50 11.94
C LYS A 121 1.21 -28.17 12.98
N LYS A 122 1.54 -29.13 13.85
CA LYS A 122 2.45 -28.98 15.01
C LYS A 122 1.88 -28.12 16.15
N ASN A 123 0.57 -28.20 16.40
CA ASN A 123 -0.14 -27.51 17.48
C ASN A 123 0.06 -25.99 17.53
N LYS A 124 0.39 -25.35 16.40
CA LYS A 124 0.58 -23.90 16.36
C LYS A 124 -0.76 -23.20 16.27
N LEU A 125 -1.12 -22.46 17.32
CA LEU A 125 -2.29 -21.59 17.28
C LEU A 125 -2.05 -20.43 16.31
N VAL A 126 -3.01 -20.20 15.42
CA VAL A 126 -2.97 -19.11 14.46
C VAL A 126 -4.23 -18.28 14.63
N ILE A 127 -4.06 -16.95 14.70
CA ILE A 127 -5.15 -15.97 14.70
C ILE A 127 -5.00 -15.11 13.44
N ARG A 128 -6.11 -14.85 12.76
CA ARG A 128 -6.18 -13.99 11.57
C ARG A 128 -7.39 -13.08 11.68
N THR A 129 -7.20 -11.80 11.40
CA THR A 129 -8.31 -10.85 11.23
C THR A 129 -8.92 -11.07 9.85
N LEU A 130 -10.23 -11.34 9.82
CA LEU A 130 -11.02 -11.53 8.61
C LEU A 130 -11.63 -10.21 8.14
N ALA A 131 -12.14 -9.41 9.07
CA ALA A 131 -12.76 -8.14 8.76
C ALA A 131 -12.67 -7.16 9.94
N MET A 132 -12.63 -5.87 9.62
CA MET A 132 -13.04 -4.80 10.51
C MET A 132 -14.07 -3.98 9.75
N SER A 133 -15.29 -3.91 10.26
CA SER A 133 -16.40 -3.21 9.61
C SER A 133 -17.00 -2.19 10.56
N ASN A 134 -17.51 -1.09 9.99
CA ASN A 134 -18.43 -0.24 10.74
C ASN A 134 -19.77 -0.97 10.90
N LEU A 135 -20.48 -0.68 11.98
CA LEU A 135 -21.82 -1.19 12.31
C LEU A 135 -22.95 -0.22 11.90
N GLU A 136 -22.59 0.85 11.20
CA GLU A 136 -23.48 1.88 10.65
C GLU A 136 -23.78 1.64 9.17
#